data_AF-A0A7S2UC55-F1
#
_entry.id   AF-A0A7S2UC55-F1
#
_cell.length_a   1.000
_cell.length_b   1.000
_cell.length_c   1.000
_cell.angle_alpha   90.00
_cell.angle_beta   90.00
_cell.angle_gamma   90.00
#
_symmetry.space_group_name_H-M   'P 1'
#
loop_
_entity.id
_entity.type
_entity.pdbx_description
1 polymer ?
#
loop_
_entity_poly.entity_id
_entity_poly.type
_entity_poly.pdbx_seq_one_letter_code
_entity_poly.pdbx_strand_id
1 'polypeptide(L)'
;MRCFLKRSSRSIVATVINLVTSFVDGSALEEQVGAQKTGAVWSSCDAVAKVPKGNRNAMRRDLFTWVMECNETMEEFQEMIDLGPAPQQTDASNQDADGESWDDGDEDQYSDTELEVAKASLALIKCSRGTMSVVLKACECAGDEIVTSEGETLRKKAILQWMSDLHAMSRIVGEGATDLGALLYPPMNFSPTDEGDGEASDIFQATTLGRQIATQAAAIEAVNAFILDSSPTTEDGSSLESLNLSEDVTSMAAKLRTAGESRKQEAGEALSTTSN
;
A
#
# COMPACT_ATOMS: atom_id res chain seq x y z
N MET A 1 2.37 -18.28 -3.05
CA MET A 1 2.99 -19.03 -4.18
C MET A 1 2.04 -19.31 -5.35
N ARG A 2 0.85 -19.92 -5.13
CA ARG A 2 -0.10 -20.26 -6.21
C ARG A 2 -0.48 -19.07 -7.11
N CYS A 3 -0.66 -17.88 -6.52
CA CYS A 3 -0.94 -16.65 -7.26
C CYS A 3 0.17 -16.31 -8.28
N PHE A 4 1.44 -16.34 -7.87
CA PHE A 4 2.59 -16.06 -8.74
C PHE A 4 2.71 -17.05 -9.91
N LEU A 5 2.51 -18.34 -9.65
CA LEU A 5 2.50 -19.35 -10.71
C LEU A 5 1.34 -19.10 -11.68
N LYS A 6 0.13 -18.86 -11.17
CA LYS A 6 -1.05 -18.55 -11.99
C LYS A 6 -0.83 -17.30 -12.85
N ARG A 7 -0.23 -16.24 -12.29
CA ARG A 7 0.10 -15.00 -13.02
C ARG A 7 1.14 -15.25 -14.11
N SER A 8 2.18 -16.01 -13.82
CA SER A 8 3.23 -16.35 -14.80
C SER A 8 2.69 -17.21 -15.93
N SER A 9 1.90 -18.24 -15.62
CA SER A 9 1.23 -19.08 -16.63
C SER A 9 0.28 -18.27 -17.51
N ARG A 10 -0.52 -17.37 -16.92
CA ARG A 10 -1.41 -16.46 -17.67
C ARG A 10 -0.62 -15.54 -18.61
N SER A 11 0.51 -14.98 -18.14
CA SER A 11 1.37 -14.11 -18.95
C SER A 11 1.98 -14.85 -20.14
N ILE A 12 2.45 -16.10 -19.95
CA ILE A 12 2.95 -16.93 -21.06
C ILE A 12 1.85 -17.21 -22.08
N VAL A 13 0.67 -17.63 -21.63
CA VAL A 13 -0.45 -17.92 -22.54
C VAL A 13 -0.86 -16.66 -23.31
N ALA A 14 -0.95 -15.51 -22.64
CA ALA A 14 -1.30 -14.24 -23.29
C ALA A 14 -0.27 -13.81 -24.33
N THR A 15 1.04 -13.91 -24.04
CA THR A 15 2.09 -13.54 -24.99
C THR A 15 2.16 -14.49 -26.18
N VAL A 16 1.92 -15.79 -25.98
CA VAL A 16 1.83 -16.77 -27.07
C VAL A 16 0.61 -16.50 -27.95
N ILE A 17 -0.56 -16.21 -27.35
CA ILE A 17 -1.76 -15.82 -28.11
C ILE A 17 -1.45 -14.57 -28.96
N ASN A 18 -0.86 -13.54 -28.36
CA ASN A 18 -0.51 -12.30 -29.09
C ASN A 18 0.46 -12.57 -30.25
N LEU A 19 1.44 -13.47 -30.07
CA LEU A 19 2.35 -13.88 -31.14
C LEU A 19 1.59 -14.63 -32.25
N VAL A 20 0.78 -15.62 -31.92
CA VAL A 20 0.03 -16.40 -32.91
C VAL A 20 -0.95 -15.51 -33.67
N THR A 21 -1.71 -14.67 -32.97
CA THR A 21 -2.62 -13.71 -33.59
C THR A 21 -1.88 -12.81 -34.57
N SER A 22 -0.66 -12.36 -34.22
CA SER A 22 0.15 -11.54 -35.12
C SER A 22 0.61 -12.24 -36.40
N PHE A 23 0.78 -13.56 -36.35
CA PHE A 23 1.06 -14.34 -37.57
C PHE A 23 -0.20 -14.59 -38.39
N VAL A 24 -1.35 -14.71 -37.74
CA VAL A 24 -2.65 -14.91 -38.41
C VAL A 24 -3.13 -13.64 -39.10
N ASP A 25 -2.97 -12.47 -38.48
CA ASP A 25 -3.38 -11.17 -39.03
C ASP A 25 -2.35 -10.57 -40.00
N GLY A 26 -1.17 -11.18 -40.12
CA GLY A 26 -0.09 -10.75 -41.00
C GLY A 26 0.79 -9.64 -40.44
N SER A 27 0.44 -9.05 -39.29
CA SER A 27 1.22 -7.97 -38.65
C SER A 27 2.62 -8.41 -38.23
N ALA A 28 2.84 -9.71 -37.98
CA ALA A 28 4.17 -10.25 -37.66
C ALA A 28 5.19 -10.10 -38.80
N LEU A 29 4.72 -9.91 -40.05
CA LEU A 29 5.57 -9.68 -41.22
C LEU A 29 6.01 -8.21 -41.35
N GLU A 30 5.38 -7.30 -40.60
CA GLU A 30 5.84 -5.93 -40.47
C GLU A 30 7.17 -5.88 -39.72
N GLU A 31 7.98 -4.87 -40.02
CA GLU A 31 9.35 -4.78 -39.52
C GLU A 31 9.38 -4.82 -37.98
N GLN A 32 10.16 -5.76 -37.45
CA GLN A 32 10.39 -6.01 -36.00
C GLN A 32 9.20 -6.50 -35.16
N VAL A 33 7.95 -6.46 -35.64
CA VAL A 33 6.77 -6.86 -34.84
C VAL A 33 6.84 -8.34 -34.43
N GLY A 34 7.17 -9.24 -35.38
CA GLY A 34 7.33 -10.66 -35.09
C GLY A 34 8.45 -10.92 -34.07
N ALA A 35 9.60 -10.26 -34.25
CA ALA A 35 10.75 -10.40 -33.35
C ALA A 35 10.45 -9.89 -31.93
N GLN A 36 9.77 -8.75 -31.79
CA GLN A 36 9.35 -8.19 -30.50
C GLN A 36 8.38 -9.13 -29.77
N LYS A 37 7.36 -9.64 -30.47
CA LYS A 37 6.38 -10.57 -29.89
C LYS A 37 7.02 -11.90 -29.49
N THR A 38 7.95 -12.43 -30.30
CA THR A 38 8.75 -13.60 -29.90
C THR A 38 9.62 -13.30 -28.68
N GLY A 39 10.26 -12.13 -28.62
CA GLY A 39 11.02 -11.67 -27.45
C GLY A 39 10.16 -11.58 -26.19
N ALA A 40 8.92 -11.10 -26.30
CA ALA A 40 7.98 -11.05 -25.18
C ALA A 40 7.64 -12.44 -24.63
N VAL A 41 7.44 -13.44 -25.50
CA VAL A 41 7.24 -14.83 -25.08
C VAL A 41 8.45 -15.36 -24.30
N TRP A 42 9.66 -15.16 -24.82
CA TRP A 42 10.89 -15.59 -24.12
C TRP A 42 11.05 -14.90 -22.77
N SER A 43 10.79 -13.59 -22.70
CA SER A 43 10.83 -12.83 -21.45
C SER A 43 9.81 -13.36 -20.42
N SER A 44 8.59 -13.70 -20.86
CA SER A 44 7.58 -14.34 -20.01
C SER A 44 8.00 -15.73 -19.53
N CYS A 45 8.69 -16.51 -20.35
CA CYS A 45 9.25 -17.81 -19.96
C CYS A 45 10.37 -17.65 -18.92
N ASP A 46 11.30 -16.71 -19.13
CA ASP A 46 12.40 -16.42 -18.20
C ASP A 46 11.87 -15.92 -16.84
N ALA A 47 10.74 -15.21 -16.84
CA ALA A 47 10.10 -14.77 -15.60
C ALA A 47 9.66 -15.94 -14.69
N VAL A 48 9.39 -17.14 -15.24
CA VAL A 48 9.06 -18.34 -14.45
C VAL A 48 10.22 -18.75 -13.55
N ALA A 49 11.46 -18.64 -14.05
CA ALA A 49 12.64 -18.95 -13.24
C ALA A 49 12.79 -18.01 -12.03
N LYS A 50 12.19 -16.81 -12.10
CA LYS A 50 12.19 -15.79 -11.04
C LYS A 50 10.98 -15.91 -10.08
N VAL A 51 10.11 -16.90 -10.24
CA VAL A 51 8.97 -17.12 -9.34
C VAL A 51 9.47 -17.54 -7.95
N PRO A 52 8.94 -16.94 -6.86
CA PRO A 52 9.33 -17.32 -5.51
C PRO A 52 9.10 -18.81 -5.23
N LYS A 53 10.15 -19.48 -4.73
CA LYS A 53 10.09 -20.89 -4.31
C LYS A 53 9.60 -20.95 -2.86
N GLY A 54 8.35 -21.40 -2.66
CA GLY A 54 7.72 -21.54 -1.34
C GLY A 54 6.87 -20.34 -0.90
N ASN A 55 6.00 -20.56 0.09
CA ASN A 55 5.06 -19.54 0.58
C ASN A 55 5.77 -18.37 1.28
N ARG A 56 6.80 -18.65 2.11
CA ARG A 56 7.60 -17.62 2.79
C ARG A 56 8.21 -16.61 1.81
N ASN A 57 8.83 -17.10 0.73
CA ASN A 57 9.43 -16.23 -0.28
C ASN A 57 8.38 -15.47 -1.12
N ALA A 58 7.22 -16.08 -1.36
CA ALA A 58 6.12 -15.41 -2.05
C ALA A 58 5.58 -14.23 -1.22
N MET A 59 5.30 -14.45 0.07
CA MET A 59 4.84 -13.41 0.98
C MET A 59 5.88 -12.29 1.14
N ARG A 60 7.15 -12.65 1.32
CA ARG A 60 8.25 -11.68 1.39
C ARG A 60 8.31 -10.79 0.15
N ARG A 61 8.09 -11.36 -1.05
CA ARG A 61 8.08 -10.59 -2.30
C ARG A 61 6.90 -9.61 -2.35
N ASP A 62 5.70 -10.03 -1.96
CA ASP A 62 4.52 -9.15 -1.91
C ASP A 62 4.77 -8.00 -0.92
N LEU A 63 5.21 -8.30 0.31
CA LEU A 63 5.53 -7.30 1.32
C LEU A 63 6.61 -6.30 0.86
N PHE A 64 7.67 -6.77 0.19
CA PHE A 64 8.68 -5.87 -0.35
C PHE A 64 8.15 -4.99 -1.48
N THR A 65 7.22 -5.49 -2.28
CA THR A 65 6.58 -4.69 -3.34
C THR A 65 5.83 -3.52 -2.70
N TRP A 66 4.98 -3.79 -1.71
CA TRP A 66 4.28 -2.73 -0.98
C TRP A 66 5.27 -1.79 -0.25
N VAL A 67 6.37 -2.30 0.33
CA VAL A 67 7.36 -1.43 0.99
C VAL A 67 8.01 -0.47 0.00
N MET A 68 8.29 -0.94 -1.22
CA MET A 68 8.81 -0.09 -2.28
C MET A 68 7.78 0.96 -2.71
N GLU A 69 6.53 0.55 -2.94
CA GLU A 69 5.43 1.47 -3.28
C GLU A 69 5.26 2.56 -2.20
N CYS A 70 5.25 2.19 -0.92
CA CYS A 70 5.23 3.18 0.17
C CYS A 70 6.45 4.11 0.16
N ASN A 71 7.64 3.65 -0.24
CA ASN A 71 8.81 4.51 -0.31
C ASN A 71 8.71 5.51 -1.46
N GLU A 72 8.28 5.05 -2.63
CA GLU A 72 8.05 5.91 -3.80
C GLU A 72 7.01 6.98 -3.47
N THR A 73 5.86 6.58 -2.92
CA THR A 73 4.81 7.50 -2.45
C THR A 73 5.34 8.47 -1.38
N MET A 74 6.17 8.01 -0.44
CA MET A 74 6.73 8.88 0.59
C MET A 74 7.70 9.90 0.03
N GLU A 75 8.56 9.51 -0.92
CA GLU A 75 9.53 10.40 -1.56
C GLU A 75 8.80 11.48 -2.35
N GLU A 76 7.85 11.07 -3.18
CA GLU A 76 7.03 11.97 -4.00
C GLU A 76 6.26 13.02 -3.16
N PHE A 77 5.52 12.59 -2.13
CA PHE A 77 4.77 13.54 -1.31
C PHE A 77 5.65 14.33 -0.34
N GLN A 78 6.83 13.83 0.03
CA GLN A 78 7.77 14.62 0.81
C GLN A 78 8.35 15.75 -0.05
N GLU A 79 8.66 15.51 -1.32
CA GLU A 79 9.11 16.54 -2.25
C GLU A 79 8.05 17.65 -2.41
N MET A 80 6.77 17.29 -2.57
CA MET A 80 5.67 18.27 -2.63
C MET A 80 5.52 19.05 -1.32
N ILE A 81 5.63 18.40 -0.16
CA ILE A 81 5.57 19.09 1.15
C ILE A 81 6.74 20.06 1.31
N ASP A 82 7.91 19.70 0.80
CA ASP A 82 9.14 20.50 0.92
C ASP A 82 9.11 21.75 0.02
N LEU A 83 8.29 21.78 -1.04
CA LEU A 83 8.00 22.99 -1.83
C LEU A 83 7.31 24.07 -0.99
N GLY A 84 6.58 23.67 0.06
CA GLY A 84 5.82 24.57 0.91
C GLY A 84 4.47 24.96 0.30
N PRO A 85 3.74 25.88 0.96
CA PRO A 85 2.44 26.30 0.49
C PRO A 85 2.55 27.20 -0.74
N ALA A 86 1.59 27.10 -1.65
CA ALA A 86 1.49 27.98 -2.82
C ALA A 86 1.55 29.46 -2.39
N PRO A 87 2.35 30.30 -3.08
CA PRO A 87 2.45 31.71 -2.74
C PRO A 87 1.06 32.35 -2.84
N GLN A 88 0.58 32.95 -1.74
CA GLN A 88 -0.61 33.79 -1.81
C GLN A 88 -0.40 34.84 -2.89
N GLN A 89 -1.24 34.86 -3.93
CA GLN A 89 -1.31 35.97 -4.87
C GLN A 89 -1.65 37.23 -4.06
N THR A 90 -0.62 37.93 -3.61
CA THR A 90 -0.77 39.28 -3.09
C THR A 90 -1.19 40.13 -4.28
N ASP A 91 -2.34 40.79 -4.18
CA ASP A 91 -2.84 41.78 -5.14
C ASP A 91 -1.76 42.85 -5.44
N ALA A 92 -0.84 42.52 -6.33
CA ALA A 92 0.09 43.45 -6.93
C ALA A 92 -0.69 44.15 -8.05
N SER A 93 -1.53 45.09 -7.62
CA SER A 93 -1.95 46.21 -8.45
C SER A 93 -0.70 46.94 -8.93
N ASN A 94 -0.14 46.51 -10.07
CA ASN A 94 0.61 47.37 -10.98
C ASN A 94 0.57 46.78 -12.38
N GLN A 95 -0.11 47.54 -13.23
CA GLN A 95 -0.03 47.51 -14.68
C GLN A 95 1.44 47.45 -15.12
N ASP A 96 1.80 46.47 -15.94
CA ASP A 96 2.27 46.73 -17.29
C ASP A 96 2.42 45.41 -18.08
N ALA A 97 2.19 45.55 -19.38
CA ALA A 97 1.85 44.53 -20.34
C ALA A 97 3.03 43.67 -20.85
N ASP A 98 2.65 42.59 -21.53
CA ASP A 98 3.43 41.75 -22.45
C ASP A 98 4.48 40.80 -21.84
N GLY A 99 3.96 39.70 -21.32
CA GLY A 99 4.62 38.40 -21.37
C GLY A 99 3.56 37.33 -21.20
N GLU A 100 3.43 36.41 -22.16
CA GLU A 100 2.69 35.17 -21.91
C GLU A 100 3.38 34.45 -20.74
N SER A 101 2.88 34.69 -19.53
CA SER A 101 3.24 33.93 -18.35
C SER A 101 2.65 32.56 -18.56
N TRP A 102 3.52 31.59 -18.85
CA TRP A 102 3.22 30.18 -18.70
C TRP A 102 3.06 29.94 -17.19
N ASP A 103 1.87 30.28 -16.68
CA ASP A 103 1.41 30.08 -15.31
C ASP A 103 1.09 28.60 -15.11
N ASP A 104 2.15 27.78 -15.15
CA ASP A 104 2.12 26.32 -15.04
C ASP A 104 2.75 25.87 -13.70
N GLY A 105 2.89 26.79 -12.73
CA GLY A 105 3.75 26.61 -11.55
C GLY A 105 3.05 26.49 -10.19
N ASP A 106 1.75 26.83 -10.10
CA ASP A 106 1.00 26.88 -8.84
C ASP A 106 -0.06 25.76 -8.69
N GLU A 107 -0.39 25.02 -9.76
CA GLU A 107 -1.40 23.94 -9.69
C GLU A 107 -0.91 22.68 -8.94
N ASP A 108 0.40 22.50 -8.82
CA ASP A 108 1.03 21.33 -8.18
C ASP A 108 1.42 21.56 -6.70
N GLN A 109 1.14 22.74 -6.14
CA GLN A 109 1.49 23.07 -4.75
C GLN A 109 0.28 22.98 -3.81
N TYR A 110 0.55 22.59 -2.56
CA TYR A 110 -0.48 22.57 -1.52
C TYR A 110 -0.86 23.99 -1.09
N SER A 111 -2.13 24.22 -0.79
CA SER A 111 -2.53 25.30 0.12
C SER A 111 -2.03 25.05 1.55
N ASP A 112 -2.03 26.08 2.39
CA ASP A 112 -1.68 25.95 3.81
C ASP A 112 -2.49 24.85 4.52
N THR A 113 -3.78 24.73 4.18
CA THR A 113 -4.68 23.72 4.76
C THR A 113 -4.38 22.31 4.25
N GLU A 114 -4.14 22.17 2.95
CA GLU A 114 -3.78 20.87 2.35
C GLU A 114 -2.44 20.36 2.87
N LEU A 115 -1.50 21.27 3.11
CA LEU A 115 -0.16 20.93 3.57
C LEU A 115 -0.18 20.21 4.93
N GLU A 116 -1.03 20.62 5.86
CA GLU A 116 -1.17 19.96 7.16
C GLU A 116 -1.82 18.58 7.03
N VAL A 117 -2.83 18.44 6.17
CA VAL A 117 -3.46 17.14 5.87
C VAL A 117 -2.46 16.20 5.17
N ALA A 118 -1.66 16.72 4.23
CA ALA A 118 -0.62 15.99 3.52
C ALA A 118 0.44 15.45 4.49
N LYS A 119 0.93 16.28 5.41
CA LYS A 119 1.92 15.87 6.44
C LYS A 119 1.37 14.75 7.33
N ALA A 120 0.14 14.89 7.82
CA ALA A 120 -0.48 13.88 8.67
C ALA A 120 -0.71 12.56 7.92
N SER A 121 -1.17 12.63 6.67
CA SER A 121 -1.39 11.47 5.81
C SER A 121 -0.08 10.77 5.44
N LEU A 122 0.97 11.53 5.13
CA LEU A 122 2.31 11.00 4.88
C LEU A 122 2.88 10.28 6.12
N ALA A 123 2.64 10.80 7.32
CA ALA A 123 3.02 10.13 8.56
C ALA A 123 2.26 8.80 8.76
N LEU A 124 1.01 8.71 8.31
CA LEU A 124 0.24 7.46 8.31
C LEU A 124 0.79 6.45 7.28
N ILE A 125 1.22 6.91 6.10
CA ILE A 125 1.91 6.07 5.10
C ILE A 125 3.24 5.54 5.67
N LYS A 126 3.99 6.36 6.41
CA LYS A 126 5.20 5.93 7.16
C LYS A 126 4.87 4.81 8.16
N CYS A 127 3.74 4.90 8.86
CA CYS A 127 3.27 3.83 9.77
C CYS A 127 2.88 2.56 9.00
N SER A 128 2.31 2.69 7.80
CA SER A 128 1.97 1.57 6.91
C SER A 128 3.24 0.79 6.51
N ARG A 129 4.27 1.51 6.02
CA ARG A 129 5.59 0.94 5.70
C ARG A 129 6.24 0.25 6.90
N GLY A 130 6.16 0.87 8.09
CA GLY A 130 6.61 0.28 9.34
C GLY A 130 5.88 -1.03 9.66
N THR A 131 4.56 -1.06 9.43
CA THR A 131 3.70 -2.23 9.65
C THR A 131 4.11 -3.40 8.76
N MET A 132 4.36 -3.18 7.47
CA MET A 132 4.88 -4.24 6.58
C MET A 132 6.26 -4.77 7.01
N SER A 133 7.10 -3.88 7.57
CA SER A 133 8.42 -4.27 8.09
C SER A 133 8.31 -5.17 9.32
N VAL A 134 7.37 -4.90 10.24
CA VAL A 134 7.14 -5.78 11.41
C VAL A 134 6.44 -7.07 11.01
N VAL A 135 5.51 -7.04 10.05
CA VAL A 135 4.87 -8.26 9.49
C VAL A 135 5.93 -9.22 8.93
N LEU A 136 6.91 -8.70 8.19
CA LEU A 136 8.00 -9.52 7.67
C LEU A 136 8.76 -10.22 8.79
N LYS A 137 9.18 -9.48 9.82
CA LYS A 137 9.90 -10.05 10.97
C LYS A 137 9.04 -11.05 11.75
N ALA A 138 7.76 -10.75 11.97
CA ALA A 138 6.84 -11.66 12.64
C ALA A 138 6.66 -12.98 11.88
N CYS A 139 6.55 -12.91 10.55
CA CYS A 139 6.52 -14.08 9.68
C CYS A 139 7.83 -14.87 9.70
N GLU A 140 8.97 -14.22 9.93
CA GLU A 140 10.25 -14.90 10.08
C GLU A 140 10.33 -15.66 11.41
N CYS A 141 9.94 -15.05 12.53
CA CYS A 141 9.83 -15.74 13.82
C CYS A 141 8.90 -16.96 13.73
N ALA A 142 7.70 -16.78 13.18
CA ALA A 142 6.73 -17.87 12.98
C ALA A 142 7.29 -18.98 12.07
N GLY A 143 8.01 -18.59 11.01
CA GLY A 143 8.64 -19.52 10.08
C GLY A 143 9.75 -20.36 10.74
N ASP A 144 10.52 -19.77 11.65
CA ASP A 144 11.60 -20.46 12.34
C ASP A 144 11.04 -21.46 13.38
N GLU A 145 9.91 -21.16 14.03
CA GLU A 145 9.18 -22.09 14.90
C GLU A 145 8.67 -23.35 14.15
N ILE A 146 8.22 -23.19 12.90
CA ILE A 146 7.81 -24.34 12.06
C ILE A 146 8.99 -25.29 11.79
N VAL A 147 10.21 -24.74 11.65
CA VAL A 147 11.42 -25.53 11.38
C VAL A 147 11.85 -26.30 12.64
N THR A 148 11.72 -25.71 13.82
CA THR A 148 12.13 -26.31 15.10
C THR A 148 11.11 -27.26 15.71
N SER A 149 9.81 -27.09 15.41
CA SER A 149 8.76 -28.00 15.87
C SER A 149 8.84 -29.35 15.14
N GLU A 150 9.43 -30.38 15.75
CA GLU A 150 9.44 -31.74 15.17
C GLU A 150 8.13 -32.48 15.47
N GLY A 151 7.50 -33.09 14.47
CA GLY A 151 6.34 -34.00 14.65
C GLY A 151 4.95 -33.35 14.82
N GLU A 152 4.83 -32.07 15.16
CA GLU A 152 3.52 -31.43 15.41
C GLU A 152 2.86 -30.88 14.13
N THR A 153 2.28 -31.78 13.33
CA THR A 153 1.65 -31.41 12.05
C THR A 153 0.50 -30.40 12.22
N LEU A 154 -0.27 -30.49 13.32
CA LEU A 154 -1.38 -29.57 13.60
C LEU A 154 -0.87 -28.15 13.91
N ARG A 155 0.14 -28.02 14.79
CA ARG A 155 0.75 -26.73 15.12
C ARG A 155 1.31 -26.06 13.87
N LYS A 156 2.07 -26.78 13.05
CA LYS A 156 2.61 -26.25 11.78
C LYS A 156 1.53 -25.70 10.85
N LYS A 157 0.39 -26.41 10.73
CA LYS A 157 -0.74 -25.94 9.92
C LYS A 157 -1.34 -24.66 10.48
N ALA A 158 -1.56 -24.59 11.80
CA ALA A 158 -2.09 -23.40 12.46
C ALA A 158 -1.16 -22.19 12.29
N ILE A 159 0.16 -22.36 12.44
CA ILE A 159 1.14 -21.28 12.22
C ILE A 159 1.12 -20.82 10.75
N LEU A 160 1.07 -21.75 9.79
CA LEU A 160 0.98 -21.41 8.36
C LEU A 160 -0.31 -20.66 8.03
N GLN A 161 -1.42 -21.01 8.68
CA GLN A 161 -2.69 -20.31 8.54
C GLN A 161 -2.60 -18.89 9.13
N TRP A 162 -2.09 -18.76 10.35
CA TRP A 162 -1.82 -17.46 10.99
C TRP A 162 -0.95 -16.55 10.11
N MET A 163 0.11 -17.08 9.50
CA MET A 163 0.95 -16.34 8.55
C MET A 163 0.17 -15.91 7.30
N SER A 164 -0.72 -16.77 6.80
CA SER A 164 -1.58 -16.46 5.64
C SER A 164 -2.57 -15.35 5.96
N ASP A 165 -3.16 -15.37 7.16
CA ASP A 165 -4.13 -14.37 7.60
C ASP A 165 -3.44 -13.03 7.84
N LEU A 166 -2.27 -13.04 8.51
CA LEU A 166 -1.44 -11.86 8.67
C LEU A 166 -1.05 -11.25 7.31
N HIS A 167 -0.71 -12.08 6.33
CA HIS A 167 -0.43 -11.62 4.98
C HIS A 167 -1.65 -10.96 4.33
N ALA A 168 -2.83 -11.57 4.45
CA ALA A 168 -4.07 -11.02 3.90
C ALA A 168 -4.41 -9.66 4.52
N MET A 169 -4.22 -9.50 5.83
CA MET A 169 -4.41 -8.20 6.49
C MET A 169 -3.37 -7.17 6.05
N SER A 170 -2.09 -7.57 5.90
CA SER A 170 -1.04 -6.66 5.42
C SER A 170 -1.24 -6.20 3.99
N ARG A 171 -1.93 -6.99 3.15
CA ARG A 171 -2.33 -6.56 1.81
C ARG A 171 -3.24 -5.33 1.87
N ILE A 172 -4.22 -5.33 2.78
CA ILE A 172 -5.15 -4.21 2.95
C ILE A 172 -4.38 -2.94 3.31
N VAL A 173 -3.37 -3.05 4.18
CA VAL A 173 -2.48 -1.92 4.54
C VAL A 173 -1.66 -1.45 3.34
N GLY A 174 -1.10 -2.37 2.56
CA GLY A 174 -0.30 -2.01 1.38
C GLY A 174 -1.12 -1.31 0.30
N GLU A 175 -2.24 -1.91 -0.10
CA GLU A 175 -3.15 -1.34 -1.11
C GLU A 175 -3.75 -0.01 -0.63
N GLY A 176 -4.18 0.06 0.63
CA GLY A 176 -4.76 1.28 1.20
C GLY A 176 -3.77 2.44 1.33
N ALA A 177 -2.46 2.17 1.43
CA ALA A 177 -1.44 3.22 1.40
C ALA A 177 -1.30 3.84 0.01
N THR A 178 -1.36 3.03 -1.04
CA THR A 178 -1.38 3.49 -2.44
C THR A 178 -2.64 4.27 -2.75
N ASP A 179 -3.80 3.76 -2.31
CA ASP A 179 -5.09 4.45 -2.47
C ASP A 179 -5.12 5.79 -1.73
N LEU A 180 -4.52 5.85 -0.53
CA LEU A 180 -4.37 7.11 0.21
C LEU A 180 -3.46 8.08 -0.55
N GLY A 181 -2.32 7.62 -1.07
CA GLY A 181 -1.41 8.44 -1.87
C GLY A 181 -2.11 9.07 -3.08
N ALA A 182 -2.94 8.32 -3.79
CA ALA A 182 -3.69 8.85 -4.94
C ALA A 182 -4.63 10.03 -4.60
N LEU A 183 -5.05 10.16 -3.34
CA LEU A 183 -5.92 11.24 -2.87
C LEU A 183 -5.15 12.48 -2.36
N LEU A 184 -3.81 12.41 -2.32
CA LEU A 184 -2.98 13.50 -1.80
C LEU A 184 -2.50 14.47 -2.89
N TYR A 185 -2.75 14.22 -4.18
CA TYR A 185 -2.39 15.20 -5.20
C TYR A 185 -3.26 16.47 -5.09
N PRO A 186 -2.68 17.68 -5.23
CA PRO A 186 -3.43 18.91 -5.36
C PRO A 186 -4.30 18.97 -6.63
N PRO A 187 -5.40 19.77 -6.63
CA PRO A 187 -6.09 20.23 -5.44
C PRO A 187 -6.79 19.05 -4.74
N MET A 188 -6.61 18.92 -3.43
CA MET A 188 -7.24 17.87 -2.65
C MET A 188 -8.74 18.12 -2.52
N ASN A 189 -9.53 17.07 -2.68
CA ASN A 189 -10.98 17.18 -2.57
C ASN A 189 -11.46 16.96 -1.12
N PHE A 190 -11.80 18.05 -0.45
CA PHE A 190 -12.42 18.06 0.88
C PHE A 190 -13.95 18.06 0.85
N SER A 191 -14.56 17.92 -0.33
CA SER A 191 -16.02 17.93 -0.44
C SER A 191 -16.61 16.66 0.19
N PRO A 192 -17.73 16.77 0.94
CA PRO A 192 -18.49 15.61 1.36
C PRO A 192 -18.94 14.79 0.15
N THR A 193 -18.95 13.47 0.28
CA THR A 193 -19.48 12.62 -0.78
C THR A 193 -21.01 12.54 -0.73
N ASP A 194 -21.68 12.65 -1.89
CA ASP A 194 -23.13 12.51 -2.02
C ASP A 194 -23.68 11.12 -1.63
N GLU A 195 -22.82 10.11 -1.48
CA GLU A 195 -23.19 8.72 -1.14
C GLU A 195 -23.44 8.48 0.37
N GLY A 196 -23.51 9.54 1.17
CA GLY A 196 -23.79 9.46 2.61
C GLY A 196 -25.28 9.34 2.93
N ASP A 197 -25.86 8.15 2.83
CA ASP A 197 -27.15 7.84 3.47
C ASP A 197 -26.97 7.80 5.00
N GLY A 198 -27.06 8.95 5.65
CA GLY A 198 -27.17 9.06 7.11
C GLY A 198 -26.32 10.15 7.73
N GLU A 199 -26.80 10.70 8.85
CA GLU A 199 -26.19 11.71 9.71
C GLU A 199 -24.73 11.38 10.10
N ALA A 200 -23.77 11.61 9.21
CA ALA A 200 -22.37 11.67 9.60
C ALA A 200 -22.16 12.98 10.38
N SER A 201 -22.31 12.90 11.70
CA SER A 201 -22.04 14.01 12.63
C SER A 201 -20.56 14.45 12.62
N ASP A 202 -19.69 13.70 11.94
CA ASP A 202 -18.24 13.93 11.89
C ASP A 202 -17.82 14.24 10.45
N ILE A 203 -17.40 15.49 10.21
CA ILE A 203 -16.92 16.01 8.92
C ILE A 203 -15.76 15.15 8.40
N PHE A 204 -14.94 14.59 9.29
CA PHE A 204 -13.85 13.70 8.92
C PHE A 204 -14.32 12.48 8.14
N GLN A 205 -15.46 11.88 8.49
CA GLN A 205 -15.99 10.70 7.77
C GLN A 205 -16.84 11.06 6.55
N ALA A 206 -17.18 12.34 6.39
CA ALA A 206 -17.98 12.81 5.26
C ALA A 206 -17.17 12.87 3.95
N THR A 207 -15.85 13.06 4.04
CA THR A 207 -14.96 13.16 2.86
C THR A 207 -14.38 11.79 2.46
N THR A 208 -14.10 11.60 1.17
CA THR A 208 -13.40 10.39 0.69
C THR A 208 -12.03 10.25 1.34
N LEU A 209 -11.28 11.35 1.45
CA LEU A 209 -9.96 11.38 2.07
C LEU A 209 -9.99 10.96 3.54
N GLY A 210 -10.89 11.54 4.34
CA GLY A 210 -10.97 11.20 5.76
C GLY A 210 -11.46 9.76 6.00
N ARG A 211 -12.37 9.23 5.17
CA ARG A 211 -12.70 7.79 5.20
C ARG A 211 -11.50 6.91 4.87
N GLN A 212 -10.70 7.28 3.88
CA GLN A 212 -9.51 6.52 3.51
C GLN A 212 -8.47 6.54 4.63
N ILE A 213 -8.22 7.70 5.25
CA ILE A 213 -7.33 7.84 6.41
C ILE A 213 -7.82 6.97 7.57
N ALA A 214 -9.11 7.01 7.89
CA ALA A 214 -9.71 6.18 8.94
C ALA A 214 -9.54 4.69 8.66
N THR A 215 -9.81 4.27 7.43
CA THR A 215 -9.67 2.87 6.98
C THR A 215 -8.23 2.41 7.08
N GLN A 216 -7.28 3.24 6.63
CA GLN A 216 -5.86 2.92 6.67
C GLN A 216 -5.34 2.79 8.09
N ALA A 217 -5.73 3.70 9.00
CA ALA A 217 -5.36 3.61 10.41
C ALA A 217 -5.94 2.37 11.09
N ALA A 218 -7.21 2.03 10.81
CA ALA A 218 -7.84 0.83 11.33
C ALA A 218 -7.16 -0.46 10.82
N ALA A 219 -6.74 -0.48 9.54
CA ALA A 219 -6.01 -1.60 8.98
C ALA A 219 -4.63 -1.79 9.64
N ILE A 220 -3.89 -0.69 9.87
CA ILE A 220 -2.63 -0.69 10.63
C ILE A 220 -2.86 -1.22 12.05
N GLU A 221 -3.89 -0.73 12.74
CA GLU A 221 -4.21 -1.17 14.10
C GLU A 221 -4.51 -2.67 14.13
N ALA A 222 -5.36 -3.15 13.21
CA ALA A 222 -5.78 -4.54 13.14
C ALA A 222 -4.58 -5.48 12.91
N VAL A 223 -3.68 -5.15 11.98
CA VAL A 223 -2.47 -5.95 11.73
C VAL A 223 -1.58 -6.01 12.97
N ASN A 224 -1.31 -4.87 13.59
CA ASN A 224 -0.43 -4.83 14.75
C ASN A 224 -1.06 -5.50 15.99
N ALA A 225 -2.38 -5.39 16.17
CA ALA A 225 -3.12 -6.12 17.20
C ALA A 225 -3.06 -7.62 16.98
N PHE A 226 -3.20 -8.10 15.73
CA PHE A 226 -3.07 -9.51 15.38
C PHE A 226 -1.67 -10.06 15.66
N ILE A 227 -0.62 -9.27 15.40
CA ILE A 227 0.76 -9.62 15.75
C ILE A 227 0.93 -9.74 17.26
N LEU A 228 0.36 -8.81 18.04
CA LEU A 228 0.46 -8.80 19.49
C LEU A 228 -0.31 -9.95 20.15
N ASP A 229 -1.47 -10.31 19.61
CA ASP A 229 -2.24 -11.48 20.05
C ASP A 229 -1.46 -12.77 19.84
N SER A 230 -0.70 -12.85 18.74
CA SER A 230 0.26 -13.93 18.42
C SER A 230 -0.28 -15.36 18.59
N SER A 231 -1.60 -15.56 18.56
CA SER A 231 -2.23 -16.84 18.89
C SER A 231 -2.70 -17.57 17.62
N PRO A 232 -2.03 -18.68 17.22
CA PRO A 232 -2.48 -19.50 16.10
C PRO A 232 -3.78 -20.22 16.47
N THR A 233 -4.73 -20.24 15.54
CA THR A 233 -5.98 -20.99 15.69
C THR A 233 -5.97 -22.20 14.76
N THR A 234 -6.61 -23.29 15.21
CA THR A 234 -6.83 -24.46 14.34
C THR A 234 -8.14 -24.31 13.55
N GLU A 235 -8.40 -25.24 12.62
CA GLU A 235 -9.61 -25.22 11.77
C GLU A 235 -10.92 -25.26 12.56
N ASP A 236 -10.91 -25.77 13.80
CA ASP A 236 -12.09 -25.81 14.68
C ASP A 236 -12.23 -24.54 15.55
N GLY A 237 -11.33 -23.57 15.40
CA GLY A 237 -11.31 -22.32 16.16
C GLY A 237 -10.63 -22.41 17.53
N SER A 238 -10.06 -23.56 17.90
CA SER A 238 -9.28 -23.68 19.13
C SER A 238 -7.96 -22.89 19.03
N SER A 239 -7.71 -22.03 20.03
CA SER A 239 -6.45 -21.33 20.19
C SER A 239 -5.36 -22.29 20.68
N LEU A 240 -4.21 -22.26 20.02
CA LEU A 240 -3.01 -22.95 20.47
C LEU A 240 -2.14 -22.02 21.33
N GLU A 241 -1.03 -22.56 21.84
CA GLU A 241 0.00 -21.77 22.50
C GLU A 241 0.49 -20.66 21.57
N SER A 242 0.62 -19.44 22.12
CA SER A 242 1.07 -18.27 21.39
C SER A 242 2.47 -18.45 20.80
N LEU A 243 2.70 -17.80 19.66
CA LEU A 243 3.98 -17.80 18.96
C LEU A 243 5.05 -17.10 19.79
N ASN A 244 6.28 -17.64 19.75
CA ASN A 244 7.41 -16.99 20.40
C ASN A 244 8.00 -15.90 19.49
N LEU A 245 7.33 -14.74 19.46
CA LEU A 245 7.80 -13.57 18.73
C LEU A 245 8.92 -12.85 19.51
N SER A 246 9.94 -12.37 18.80
CA SER A 246 11.00 -11.58 19.44
C SER A 246 10.46 -10.30 20.09
N GLU A 247 11.12 -9.84 21.16
CA GLU A 247 10.78 -8.60 21.87
C GLU A 247 10.79 -7.38 20.94
N ASP A 248 11.71 -7.35 19.97
CA ASP A 248 11.77 -6.29 18.96
C ASP A 248 10.48 -6.24 18.12
N VAL A 249 9.93 -7.39 17.74
CA VAL A 249 8.70 -7.48 16.94
C VAL A 249 7.50 -6.99 17.75
N THR A 250 7.34 -7.45 18.98
CA THR A 250 6.20 -7.04 19.83
C THR A 250 6.29 -5.57 20.23
N SER A 251 7.49 -5.07 20.54
CA SER A 251 7.74 -3.64 20.83
C SER A 251 7.45 -2.75 19.62
N MET A 252 7.89 -3.15 18.42
CA MET A 252 7.59 -2.42 17.19
C MET A 252 6.10 -2.41 16.87
N ALA A 253 5.42 -3.56 16.99
CA ALA A 253 3.98 -3.67 16.72
C ALA A 253 3.16 -2.78 17.67
N ALA A 254 3.50 -2.77 18.97
CA ALA A 254 2.85 -1.92 19.95
C ALA A 254 3.02 -0.42 19.64
N LYS A 255 4.24 0.01 19.25
CA LYS A 255 4.52 1.40 18.87
C LYS A 255 3.77 1.81 17.60
N LEU A 256 3.71 0.93 16.60
CA LEU A 256 3.01 1.22 15.34
C LEU A 256 1.50 1.30 15.53
N ARG A 257 0.95 0.47 16.41
CA ARG A 257 -0.47 0.52 16.78
C ARG A 257 -0.85 1.88 17.36
N THR A 258 -0.08 2.38 18.34
CA THR A 258 -0.36 3.69 18.95
C THR A 258 -0.06 4.84 17.99
N ALA A 259 0.99 4.72 17.18
CA ALA A 259 1.32 5.74 16.18
C ALA A 259 0.22 5.89 15.13
N GLY A 260 -0.35 4.79 14.62
CA GLY A 260 -1.44 4.83 13.63
C GLY A 260 -2.65 5.63 14.10
N GLU A 261 -3.10 5.41 15.34
CA GLU A 261 -4.23 6.16 15.92
C GLU A 261 -3.89 7.64 16.13
N SER A 262 -2.68 7.95 16.60
CA SER A 262 -2.21 9.34 16.73
C SER A 262 -2.26 10.07 15.39
N ARG A 263 -1.83 9.43 14.28
CA ARG A 263 -1.84 10.06 12.95
C ARG A 263 -3.23 10.23 12.37
N LYS A 264 -4.15 9.31 12.67
CA LYS A 264 -5.56 9.49 12.34
C LYS A 264 -6.16 10.71 13.06
N GLN A 265 -5.84 10.89 14.34
CA GLN A 265 -6.31 12.06 15.10
C GLN A 265 -5.74 13.36 14.52
N GLU A 266 -4.42 13.42 14.28
CA GLU A 266 -3.75 14.59 13.66
C GLU A 266 -4.40 14.96 12.32
N ALA A 267 -4.67 13.97 11.47
CA ALA A 267 -5.33 14.20 10.18
C ALA A 267 -6.78 14.66 10.33
N GLY A 268 -7.52 14.13 11.32
CA GLY A 268 -8.88 14.56 11.61
C GLY A 268 -8.96 16.00 12.09
N GLU A 269 -8.00 16.42 12.91
CA GLU A 269 -7.87 17.81 13.37
C GLU A 269 -7.57 18.75 12.17
N ALA A 270 -6.63 18.37 11.29
CA ALA A 270 -6.29 19.15 10.09
C ALA A 270 -7.46 19.26 9.07
N LEU A 271 -8.22 18.18 8.88
CA LEU A 271 -9.41 18.20 8.02
C LEU A 271 -10.53 19.06 8.59
N SER A 272 -10.71 19.04 9.92
CA SER A 272 -11.71 19.87 10.60
C SER A 272 -11.38 21.36 10.53
N THR A 273 -10.09 21.73 10.54
CA THR A 273 -9.68 23.13 10.35
C THR A 273 -9.89 23.64 8.93
N THR A 274 -9.95 22.75 7.94
CA THR A 274 -10.14 23.11 6.52
C THR A 274 -11.61 23.40 6.17
N SER A 275 -12.55 22.96 7.00
CA SER A 275 -14.00 23.11 6.76
C SER A 275 -14.65 24.32 7.45
N ASN A 276 -13.88 25.12 8.20
CA ASN A 276 -14.33 26.34 8.89
C ASN A 276 -13.82 27.61 8.18
#